data_AF-A0A645IBS6-F1
#
_entry.id   AF-A0A645IBS6-F1
#
_cell.length_a   1.000
_cell.length_b   1.000
_cell.length_c   1.000
_cell.angle_alpha   90.00
_cell.angle_beta   90.00
_cell.angle_gamma   90.00
#
_symmetry.space_group_name_H-M   'P 1'
#
loop_
_entity.id
_entity.type
_entity.pdbx_description
1 polymer ?
#
loop_
_entity_poly.entity_id
_entity_poly.type
_entity_poly.pdbx_seq_one_letter_code
_entity_poly.pdbx_strand_id
1 'polypeptide(L)'
;MKRLKNIFCLLLVSIVIFSFVACSPNISEDSSAESVITEYVNTYYTITKDDIDLYKKITGVNEDINVLISNNEKAKEKFKNLMTVEAYENFTNSRMYYGRCREASENNYYVTVKNIKLEKYSEDTQTKVYYYDIELIQTSILGNEVKSVKEKRQITLSKIRDSWKVSNSYTGGY
;
A
#
# COMPACT_ATOMS: atom_id res chain seq x y z
N MET A 1 -63.79 16.81 15.53
CA MET A 1 -62.79 16.22 16.45
C MET A 1 -63.05 14.72 16.62
N LYS A 2 -62.40 13.87 15.82
CA LYS A 2 -62.29 12.42 16.06
C LYS A 2 -60.96 11.91 15.47
N ARG A 3 -60.02 11.66 16.40
CA ARG A 3 -59.09 10.52 16.49
C ARG A 3 -57.95 10.36 15.47
N LEU A 4 -56.74 10.51 16.01
CA LEU A 4 -55.52 9.78 15.68
C LEU A 4 -55.81 8.33 15.28
N LYS A 5 -55.14 7.84 14.23
CA LYS A 5 -54.12 6.78 14.33
C LYS A 5 -53.56 6.44 12.94
N ASN A 6 -52.25 6.22 12.92
CA ASN A 6 -51.46 5.53 11.90
C ASN A 6 -51.24 6.29 10.58
N ILE A 7 -49.98 6.69 10.35
CA ILE A 7 -49.14 6.31 9.20
C ILE A 7 -47.76 6.90 9.51
N PHE A 8 -46.94 6.10 10.21
CA PHE A 8 -45.53 6.37 10.48
C PHE A 8 -44.75 5.22 9.84
N CYS A 9 -44.71 5.19 8.50
CA CYS A 9 -44.08 4.12 7.73
C CYS A 9 -43.77 4.58 6.30
N LEU A 10 -43.03 5.68 6.14
CA LEU A 10 -42.45 6.05 4.85
C LEU A 10 -40.97 6.43 5.04
N LEU A 11 -40.11 5.49 4.62
CA LEU A 11 -38.78 5.71 4.02
C LEU A 11 -37.72 6.31 4.95
N LEU A 12 -36.80 5.59 5.60
CA LEU A 12 -35.97 4.45 5.16
C LEU A 12 -35.21 4.73 3.85
N VAL A 13 -34.45 5.83 3.81
CA VAL A 13 -33.43 6.11 2.79
C VAL A 13 -32.19 6.73 3.45
N SER A 14 -31.01 6.21 3.07
CA SER A 14 -29.63 6.65 3.34
C SER A 14 -29.18 6.64 4.81
N ILE A 15 -28.48 5.65 5.36
CA ILE A 15 -27.21 5.02 4.92
C ILE A 15 -26.22 6.03 4.36
N VAL A 16 -25.41 6.62 5.25
CA VAL A 16 -23.95 6.74 5.05
C VAL A 16 -23.30 6.52 6.40
N ILE A 17 -23.03 5.26 6.73
CA ILE A 17 -22.15 4.89 7.83
C ILE A 17 -20.72 5.04 7.28
N PHE A 18 -20.06 6.18 7.54
CA PHE A 18 -18.61 6.27 7.45
C PHE A 18 -17.99 5.58 8.66
N SER A 19 -18.04 4.24 8.66
CA SER A 19 -17.13 3.45 9.48
C SER A 19 -15.76 3.53 8.83
N PHE A 20 -14.95 4.50 9.23
CA PHE A 20 -13.49 4.37 9.14
C PHE A 20 -13.09 3.23 10.07
N VAL A 21 -13.28 1.99 9.60
CA VAL A 21 -12.57 0.85 10.15
C VAL A 21 -11.15 0.99 9.59
N ALA A 22 -10.30 1.65 10.37
CA ALA A 22 -8.87 1.40 10.30
C ALA A 22 -8.67 -0.05 10.75
N CYS A 23 -8.93 -0.99 9.83
CA CYS A 23 -8.41 -2.34 9.95
C CYS A 23 -6.90 -2.21 9.77
N SER A 24 -6.17 -2.02 10.87
CA SER A 24 -4.83 -2.58 10.93
C SER A 24 -5.01 -4.07 10.62
N PRO A 25 -4.44 -4.60 9.53
CA PRO A 25 -4.52 -6.03 9.30
C PRO A 25 -3.73 -6.68 10.42
N ASN A 26 -4.46 -7.24 11.39
CA ASN A 26 -3.94 -8.31 12.21
C ASN A 26 -3.55 -9.39 11.20
N ILE A 27 -2.26 -9.47 10.91
CA ILE A 27 -1.69 -10.52 10.08
C ILE A 27 -2.00 -11.80 10.83
N SER A 28 -3.04 -12.49 10.39
CA SER A 28 -3.30 -13.86 10.77
C SER A 28 -2.05 -14.66 10.44
N GLU A 29 -1.59 -15.50 11.38
CA GLU A 29 -0.42 -16.36 11.16
C GLU A 29 -0.56 -17.24 9.89
N ASP A 30 -1.79 -17.40 9.36
CA ASP A 30 -2.17 -18.09 8.12
C ASP A 30 -2.35 -17.18 6.86
N SER A 31 -1.66 -16.05 6.75
CA SER A 31 -1.76 -15.23 5.51
C SER A 31 -1.17 -15.98 4.30
N SER A 32 -1.95 -16.12 3.23
CA SER A 32 -1.47 -16.75 1.99
C SER A 32 -0.40 -15.91 1.32
N ALA A 33 0.52 -16.55 0.57
CA ALA A 33 1.56 -15.83 -0.16
C ALA A 33 0.99 -14.75 -1.10
N GLU A 34 -0.14 -15.03 -1.76
CA GLU A 34 -0.82 -14.10 -2.66
C GLU A 34 -1.43 -12.90 -1.91
N SER A 35 -1.93 -13.11 -0.69
CA SER A 35 -2.39 -12.02 0.18
C SER A 35 -1.23 -11.10 0.56
N VAL A 36 -0.09 -11.67 0.95
CA VAL A 36 1.11 -10.90 1.31
C VAL A 36 1.64 -10.10 0.11
N ILE A 37 1.64 -10.68 -1.10
CA ILE A 37 1.99 -9.95 -2.33
C ILE A 37 1.02 -8.77 -2.54
N THR A 38 -0.28 -9.06 -2.47
CA THR A 38 -1.33 -8.06 -2.72
C THR A 38 -1.21 -6.90 -1.74
N GLU A 39 -0.98 -7.18 -0.45
CA GLU A 39 -0.79 -6.16 0.58
C GLU A 39 0.49 -5.35 0.37
N TYR A 40 1.61 -6.01 0.05
CA TYR A 40 2.87 -5.33 -0.27
C TYR A 40 2.72 -4.40 -1.48
N VAL A 41 2.12 -4.88 -2.58
CA VAL A 41 1.93 -4.09 -3.80
C VAL A 41 1.01 -2.90 -3.52
N ASN A 42 -0.11 -3.10 -2.83
CA ASN A 42 -0.99 -1.99 -2.46
C ASN A 42 -0.26 -0.96 -1.58
N THR A 43 0.52 -1.41 -0.60
CA THR A 43 1.27 -0.54 0.33
C THR A 43 2.37 0.26 -0.37
N TYR A 44 3.06 -0.37 -1.34
CA TYR A 44 4.18 0.26 -2.05
C TYR A 44 3.73 1.21 -3.16
N TYR A 45 2.69 0.83 -3.92
CA TYR A 45 2.27 1.57 -5.10
C TYR A 45 1.16 2.58 -4.85
N THR A 46 0.38 2.45 -3.78
CA THR A 46 -0.62 3.47 -3.43
C THR A 46 0.08 4.68 -2.80
N ILE A 47 -0.05 5.84 -3.44
CA ILE A 47 0.52 7.09 -2.97
C ILE A 47 -0.61 8.06 -2.67
N THR A 48 -0.76 8.38 -1.39
CA THR A 48 -1.77 9.33 -0.89
C THR A 48 -1.17 10.72 -0.68
N LYS A 49 -2.03 11.67 -0.29
CA LYS A 49 -1.58 12.99 0.16
C LYS A 49 -0.63 12.91 1.35
N ASP A 50 -0.94 12.07 2.33
CA ASP A 50 -0.14 11.93 3.53
C ASP A 50 1.25 11.37 3.22
N ASP A 51 1.35 10.44 2.27
CA ASP A 51 2.64 9.91 1.81
C ASP A 51 3.50 10.99 1.15
N ILE A 52 2.91 11.88 0.34
CA ILE A 52 3.62 13.01 -0.29
C ILE A 52 4.02 14.05 0.75
N ASP A 53 3.13 14.39 1.69
CA ASP A 53 3.42 15.37 2.74
C ASP A 53 4.52 14.84 3.68
N LEU A 54 4.52 13.53 3.97
CA LEU A 54 5.59 12.88 4.73
C LEU A 54 6.91 12.87 3.95
N TYR A 55 6.88 12.56 2.65
CA TYR A 55 8.06 12.65 1.80
C TYR A 55 8.67 14.06 1.80
N LYS A 56 7.86 15.10 1.63
CA LYS A 56 8.32 16.50 1.65
C LYS A 56 8.95 16.90 2.97
N LYS A 57 8.45 16.39 4.10
CA LYS A 57 9.08 16.57 5.43
C LYS A 57 10.46 15.92 5.47
N ILE A 58 10.56 14.66 5.03
CA ILE A 58 11.82 13.91 4.99
C ILE A 58 12.89 14.58 4.11
N THR A 59 12.49 15.13 2.95
CA THR A 59 13.42 15.77 2.00
C THR A 59 13.54 17.28 2.17
N GLY A 60 12.77 17.86 3.09
CA GLY A 60 12.75 19.29 3.33
C GLY A 60 14.06 19.79 3.92
N VAL A 61 14.38 21.05 3.64
CA VAL A 61 15.52 21.72 4.27
C VAL A 61 15.06 22.27 5.62
N ASN A 62 15.76 21.95 6.71
CA ASN A 62 15.58 22.49 8.07
C ASN A 62 14.65 21.74 9.06
N GLU A 63 14.51 20.41 8.96
CA GLU A 63 13.92 19.65 10.08
C GLU A 63 14.96 19.35 11.18
N ASP A 64 14.52 19.40 12.44
CA ASP A 64 15.27 18.85 13.57
C ASP A 64 15.61 17.37 13.30
N ILE A 65 16.82 16.94 13.66
CA ILE A 65 17.30 15.57 13.36
C ILE A 65 16.39 14.49 13.94
N ASN A 66 15.80 14.71 15.11
CA ASN A 66 14.89 13.74 15.73
C ASN A 66 13.55 13.68 14.99
N VAL A 67 13.08 14.81 14.46
CA VAL A 67 11.90 14.87 13.61
C VAL A 67 12.15 14.12 12.30
N LEU A 68 13.32 14.32 11.68
CA LEU A 68 13.71 13.59 10.47
C LEU A 68 13.77 12.08 10.72
N ILE A 69 14.37 11.64 11.83
CA ILE A 69 14.40 10.21 12.22
C ILE A 69 12.96 9.69 12.38
N SER A 70 12.11 10.39 13.13
CA SER A 70 10.72 9.99 13.35
C SER A 70 9.92 9.88 12.06
N ASN A 71 10.06 10.85 11.15
CA ASN A 71 9.38 10.85 9.86
C ASN A 71 9.87 9.70 8.97
N ASN A 72 11.17 9.40 8.97
CA ASN A 72 11.72 8.24 8.27
C ASN A 72 11.18 6.93 8.82
N GLU A 73 11.12 6.75 10.15
CA GLU A 73 10.55 5.54 10.76
C GLU A 73 9.07 5.37 10.37
N LYS A 74 8.27 6.43 10.44
CA LYS A 74 6.85 6.39 10.02
C LYS A 74 6.67 5.95 8.57
N ALA A 75 7.53 6.43 7.67
CA ALA A 75 7.43 6.12 6.24
C ALA A 75 7.70 4.64 5.93
N LYS A 76 8.59 3.99 6.71
CA LYS A 76 9.02 2.61 6.48
C LYS A 76 8.28 1.58 7.34
N GLU A 77 7.67 1.98 8.46
CA GLU A 77 6.99 1.09 9.41
C GLU A 77 5.95 0.18 8.75
N LYS A 78 5.16 0.70 7.79
CA LYS A 78 4.13 -0.05 7.06
C LYS A 78 4.65 -1.27 6.29
N PHE A 79 5.95 -1.35 6.02
CA PHE A 79 6.57 -2.49 5.31
C PHE A 79 7.17 -3.54 6.24
N LYS A 80 7.42 -3.20 7.50
CA LYS A 80 8.19 -4.02 8.44
C LYS A 80 7.61 -5.43 8.61
N ASN A 81 6.29 -5.53 8.65
CA ASN A 81 5.60 -6.81 8.84
C ASN A 81 5.32 -7.55 7.52
N LEU A 82 5.58 -6.95 6.36
CA LEU A 82 5.35 -7.58 5.05
C LEU A 82 6.60 -8.28 4.52
N MET A 83 7.77 -7.90 5.02
CA MET A 83 9.06 -8.32 4.48
C MET A 83 9.81 -9.22 5.47
N THR A 84 10.77 -10.00 4.97
CA THR A 84 11.79 -10.62 5.83
C THR A 84 12.67 -9.51 6.42
N VAL A 85 13.38 -9.80 7.52
CA VAL A 85 14.28 -8.83 8.17
C VAL A 85 15.33 -8.31 7.18
N GLU A 86 16.01 -9.22 6.48
CA GLU A 86 17.02 -8.87 5.48
C GLU A 86 16.44 -8.04 4.33
N ALA A 87 15.28 -8.41 3.81
CA ALA A 87 14.65 -7.66 2.72
C ALA A 87 14.22 -6.27 3.16
N TYR A 88 13.72 -6.12 4.39
CA TYR A 88 13.35 -4.83 4.98
C TYR A 88 14.58 -3.93 5.18
N GLU A 89 15.68 -4.48 5.70
CA GLU A 89 16.94 -3.75 5.86
C GLU A 89 17.46 -3.25 4.50
N ASN A 90 17.49 -4.12 3.50
CA ASN A 90 17.90 -3.73 2.14
C ASN A 90 16.97 -2.67 1.55
N PHE A 91 15.65 -2.80 1.70
CA PHE A 91 14.65 -1.86 1.23
C PHE A 91 14.77 -0.47 1.88
N THR A 92 15.11 -0.43 3.16
CA THR A 92 15.29 0.82 3.91
C THR A 92 16.64 1.47 3.63
N ASN A 93 17.73 0.71 3.58
CA ASN A 93 19.08 1.20 3.28
C ASN A 93 19.21 1.75 1.85
N SER A 94 18.59 1.06 0.88
CA SER A 94 18.49 1.53 -0.52
C SER A 94 17.46 2.63 -0.71
N ARG A 95 16.70 2.95 0.35
CA ARG A 95 15.69 4.00 0.37
C ARG A 95 14.55 3.80 -0.64
N MET A 96 14.29 2.53 -1.00
CA MET A 96 13.23 2.16 -1.94
C MET A 96 11.84 2.59 -1.46
N TYR A 97 11.60 2.64 -0.14
CA TYR A 97 10.32 2.97 0.49
C TYR A 97 9.71 4.32 0.10
N TYR A 98 10.51 5.32 -0.27
CA TYR A 98 10.00 6.62 -0.71
C TYR A 98 10.14 6.85 -2.22
N GLY A 99 10.70 5.91 -2.99
CA GLY A 99 10.97 6.10 -4.42
C GLY A 99 9.72 6.49 -5.23
N ARG A 100 8.60 5.81 -4.98
CA ARG A 100 7.31 6.12 -5.62
C ARG A 100 6.68 7.41 -5.10
N CYS A 101 6.86 7.74 -3.82
CA CYS A 101 6.43 9.03 -3.26
C CYS A 101 7.19 10.20 -3.91
N ARG A 102 8.50 10.03 -4.13
CA ARG A 102 9.33 10.98 -4.86
C ARG A 102 8.81 11.20 -6.27
N GLU A 103 8.64 10.11 -7.03
CA GLU A 103 8.13 10.14 -8.41
C GLU A 103 6.78 10.88 -8.49
N ALA A 104 5.85 10.52 -7.61
CA ALA A 104 4.52 11.11 -7.51
C ALA A 104 4.56 12.60 -7.09
N SER A 105 5.42 12.96 -6.15
CA SER A 105 5.59 14.34 -5.70
C SER A 105 6.22 15.23 -6.77
N GLU A 106 7.22 14.74 -7.50
CA GLU A 106 7.90 15.48 -8.57
C GLU A 106 6.96 15.72 -9.78
N ASN A 107 6.05 14.78 -10.03
CA ASN A 107 5.12 14.81 -11.16
C ASN A 107 3.68 15.21 -10.78
N ASN A 108 3.44 15.62 -9.53
CA ASN A 108 2.16 16.13 -9.03
C ASN A 108 0.94 15.21 -9.23
N TYR A 109 1.05 13.94 -8.86
CA TYR A 109 -0.08 13.00 -8.86
C TYR A 109 -0.17 12.16 -7.59
N TYR A 110 -1.36 11.62 -7.33
CA TYR A 110 -1.59 10.50 -6.42
C TYR A 110 -1.67 9.20 -7.21
N VAL A 111 -1.48 8.06 -6.54
CA VAL A 111 -1.55 6.75 -7.18
C VAL A 111 -2.48 5.84 -6.42
N THR A 112 -3.37 5.15 -7.12
CA THR A 112 -4.12 4.01 -6.57
C THR A 112 -3.85 2.77 -7.41
N VAL A 113 -3.79 1.62 -6.73
CA VAL A 113 -3.74 0.32 -7.41
C VAL A 113 -5.17 -0.06 -7.80
N LYS A 114 -5.41 -0.25 -9.10
CA LYS A 114 -6.72 -0.65 -9.61
C LYS A 114 -6.85 -2.17 -9.73
N ASN A 115 -5.78 -2.83 -10.17
CA ASN A 115 -5.79 -4.28 -10.36
C ASN A 115 -4.39 -4.87 -10.13
N ILE A 116 -4.36 -6.08 -9.59
CA ILE A 116 -3.16 -6.90 -9.42
C ILE A 116 -3.50 -8.28 -9.97
N LYS A 117 -2.73 -8.75 -10.96
CA LYS A 117 -2.82 -10.11 -11.47
C LYS A 117 -1.55 -10.85 -11.11
N LEU A 118 -1.69 -11.99 -10.44
CA LEU A 118 -0.58 -12.84 -10.01
C LEU A 118 -0.43 -14.04 -10.94
N GLU A 119 0.80 -14.32 -11.35
CA GLU A 119 1.18 -15.47 -12.15
C GLU A 119 2.31 -16.19 -11.41
N LYS A 120 2.04 -17.40 -10.92
CA LYS A 120 3.04 -18.20 -10.21
C LYS A 120 4.15 -18.62 -11.18
N TYR A 121 5.39 -18.32 -10.83
CA TYR A 121 6.57 -18.70 -11.60
C TYR A 121 7.22 -19.97 -11.06
N SER A 122 7.46 -20.02 -9.75
CA SER A 122 7.99 -21.21 -9.08
C SER A 122 7.46 -21.33 -7.66
N GLU A 123 7.42 -22.55 -7.14
CA GLU A 123 6.95 -22.85 -5.78
C GLU A 123 7.73 -24.03 -5.21
N ASP A 124 8.22 -23.84 -3.99
CA ASP A 124 8.68 -24.89 -3.10
C ASP A 124 8.03 -24.69 -1.70
N THR A 125 8.41 -25.53 -0.73
CA THR A 125 7.80 -25.51 0.61
C THR A 125 8.12 -24.27 1.43
N GLN A 126 9.23 -23.57 1.13
CA GLN A 126 9.75 -22.43 1.88
C GLN A 126 9.81 -21.15 1.04
N THR A 127 9.67 -21.23 -0.28
CA THR A 127 9.83 -20.12 -1.21
C THR A 127 8.78 -20.17 -2.30
N LYS A 128 8.20 -19.01 -2.63
CA LYS A 128 7.37 -18.85 -3.82
C LYS A 128 7.80 -17.65 -4.61
N VAL A 129 7.77 -17.79 -5.92
CA VAL A 129 8.12 -16.72 -6.85
C VAL A 129 6.92 -16.48 -7.75
N TYR A 130 6.53 -15.22 -7.86
CA TYR A 130 5.42 -14.78 -8.69
C TYR A 130 5.87 -13.66 -9.62
N TYR A 131 5.33 -13.66 -10.83
CA TYR A 131 5.17 -12.42 -11.58
C TYR A 131 3.87 -11.75 -11.13
N TYR A 132 3.88 -10.42 -11.08
CA TYR A 132 2.70 -9.64 -10.82
C TYR A 132 2.57 -8.52 -11.87
N ASP A 133 1.41 -8.49 -12.54
CA ASP A 133 1.00 -7.41 -13.42
C ASP A 133 0.13 -6.44 -12.61
N ILE A 134 0.50 -5.16 -12.59
CA ILE A 134 -0.27 -4.12 -11.88
C ILE A 134 -0.85 -3.13 -12.87
N GLU A 135 -2.07 -2.68 -12.58
CA GLU A 135 -2.66 -1.50 -13.19
C GLU A 135 -2.76 -0.40 -12.14
N LEU A 136 -2.10 0.72 -12.39
CA LEU A 136 -2.04 1.90 -11.54
C LEU A 136 -2.86 3.00 -12.17
N ILE A 137 -3.59 3.74 -11.33
CA ILE A 137 -4.31 4.95 -11.71
C ILE A 137 -3.60 6.13 -11.08
N GLN A 138 -2.98 6.97 -11.92
CA GLN A 138 -2.34 8.21 -11.52
C GLN A 138 -3.36 9.33 -11.67
N THR A 139 -3.71 9.99 -10.58
CA THR A 139 -4.65 11.12 -10.58
C THR A 139 -3.89 12.39 -10.24
N SER A 140 -3.92 13.38 -11.14
CA SER A 140 -3.31 14.69 -10.89
C SER A 140 -3.82 15.27 -9.57
N ILE A 141 -2.92 15.88 -8.80
CA ILE A 141 -3.27 16.58 -7.55
C ILE A 141 -4.24 17.75 -7.84
N LEU A 142 -4.23 18.28 -9.07
CA LEU A 142 -5.15 19.33 -9.53
C LEU A 142 -6.53 18.79 -9.96
N GLY A 143 -6.73 17.46 -9.92
CA GLY A 143 -8.05 16.81 -9.92
C GLY A 143 -8.60 16.33 -11.27
N ASN A 144 -8.04 16.75 -12.40
CA ASN A 144 -8.71 16.56 -13.71
C ASN A 144 -8.05 15.53 -14.65
N GLU A 145 -6.78 15.21 -14.45
CA GLU A 145 -6.06 14.30 -15.33
C GLU A 145 -5.87 12.94 -14.65
N VAL A 146 -6.26 11.89 -15.36
CA VAL A 146 -6.11 10.51 -14.92
C VAL A 146 -5.36 9.73 -15.98
N LYS A 147 -4.27 9.07 -15.58
CA LYS A 147 -3.47 8.19 -16.44
C LYS A 147 -3.47 6.77 -15.88
N SER A 148 -3.72 5.80 -16.75
CA SER A 148 -3.54 4.38 -16.42
C SER A 148 -2.13 3.94 -16.84
N VAL A 149 -1.40 3.33 -15.92
CA VAL A 149 -0.06 2.78 -16.15
C VAL A 149 -0.08 1.30 -15.80
N LYS A 150 0.57 0.48 -16.64
CA LYS A 150 0.71 -0.95 -16.38
C LYS A 150 2.18 -1.31 -16.22
N GLU A 151 2.49 -2.11 -15.21
CA GLU A 151 3.84 -2.63 -15.00
C GLU A 151 3.79 -4.14 -14.74
N LYS A 152 4.82 -4.85 -15.19
CA LYS A 152 5.07 -6.26 -14.83
C LYS A 152 6.35 -6.36 -14.03
N ARG A 153 6.29 -7.06 -12.91
CA ARG A 153 7.42 -7.23 -11.98
C ARG A 153 7.45 -8.65 -11.43
N GLN A 154 8.54 -8.99 -10.76
CA GLN A 154 8.73 -10.26 -10.08
C GLN A 154 8.88 -10.03 -8.59
N ILE A 155 8.31 -10.93 -7.79
CA ILE A 155 8.40 -10.92 -6.33
C ILE A 155 8.68 -12.33 -5.83
N THR A 156 9.53 -12.41 -4.81
CA THR A 156 9.86 -13.64 -4.09
C THR A 156 9.38 -13.52 -2.66
N LEU A 157 8.72 -14.58 -2.19
CA LEU A 157 8.33 -14.74 -0.80
C LEU A 157 9.07 -15.90 -0.20
N SER A 158 9.44 -15.75 1.06
CA SER A 158 9.97 -16.83 1.88
C SER A 158 9.06 -17.05 3.08
N LYS A 159 8.88 -18.32 3.45
CA LYS A 159 8.13 -18.73 4.62
C LYS A 159 9.04 -18.61 5.83
N ILE A 160 8.62 -17.82 6.83
CA ILE A 160 9.33 -17.68 8.10
C ILE A 160 8.40 -18.26 9.16
N ARG A 161 8.77 -19.43 9.70
CA ARG A 161 7.88 -20.26 10.53
C ARG A 161 6.60 -20.58 9.75
N ASP A 162 5.45 -20.08 10.19
CA ASP A 162 4.16 -20.35 9.55
C ASP A 162 3.66 -19.22 8.65
N SER A 163 4.37 -18.08 8.57
CA SER A 163 3.92 -16.92 7.80
C SER A 163 4.80 -16.62 6.58
N TRP A 164 4.15 -16.26 5.47
CA TRP A 164 4.84 -15.77 4.28
C TRP A 164 5.28 -14.31 4.44
N LYS A 165 6.46 -13.99 3.91
CA LYS A 165 7.03 -12.64 3.90
C LYS A 165 7.71 -12.38 2.56
N VAL A 166 7.68 -11.15 2.09
CA VAL A 166 8.45 -10.72 0.91
C VAL A 166 9.93 -10.78 1.24
N SER A 167 10.67 -11.65 0.55
CA SER A 167 12.13 -11.79 0.70
C SER A 167 12.89 -11.09 -0.42
N ASN A 168 12.26 -10.86 -1.56
CA ASN A 168 12.81 -10.01 -2.61
C ASN A 168 11.69 -9.37 -3.45
N SER A 169 11.78 -8.07 -3.63
CA SER A 169 10.92 -7.27 -4.50
C SER A 169 11.81 -6.52 -5.48
N TYR A 170 11.99 -7.07 -6.68
CA TYR A 170 12.79 -6.43 -7.71
C TYR A 170 12.10 -5.13 -8.17
N THR A 171 12.62 -3.98 -7.75
CA THR A 171 12.20 -2.66 -8.26
C THR A 171 13.18 -2.07 -9.27
N GLY A 172 14.35 -2.69 -9.46
CA GLY A 172 15.27 -2.39 -10.56
C GLY A 172 14.84 -3.17 -11.80
N GLY A 173 14.28 -2.49 -12.79
CA GLY A 173 14.20 -3.03 -14.14
C GLY A 173 15.60 -3.15 -14.74
N TYR A 174 15.77 -4.14 -15.62
CA TYR A 174 16.91 -4.28 -16.53
C TYR A 174 17.25 -2.98 -17.25
#